data_AF-A0A6P0R6U5-F1
#
_entry.id   AF-A0A6P0R6U5-F1
#
_cell.length_a   1.000
_cell.length_b   1.000
_cell.length_c   1.000
_cell.angle_alpha   90.00
_cell.angle_beta   90.00
_cell.angle_gamma   90.00
#
_symmetry.space_group_name_H-M   'P 1'
#
loop_
_entity.id
_entity.type
_entity.pdbx_description
1 polymer ?
#
loop_
_entity_poly.entity_id
_entity_poly.type
_entity_poly.pdbx_seq_one_letter_code
_entity_poly.pdbx_strand_id
1 'polypeptide(L)'
;MEPIELTFAAIAYHFLTKYMEKTGEGLGEKTTEQLGKLWQRIKGMPADTFGALKPALENPFPEDFEQAIREMEAVANQNPELNQDIIDVVEVAREEHSEYVKNLQAKLQEMKSQGGVTAENINALFQGSTITESSINRDLKENNVVIQNPTFEGDVTF
;
A
#
# COMPACT_ATOMS: atom_id res chain seq x y z
N MET A 1 12.46 -13.18 -12.89
CA MET A 1 11.94 -12.48 -11.70
C MET A 1 10.89 -13.36 -11.07
N GLU A 2 10.82 -13.45 -9.76
CA GLU A 2 9.76 -14.20 -9.09
C GLU A 2 8.42 -13.45 -9.26
N PRO A 3 7.29 -14.17 -9.41
CA PRO A 3 5.99 -13.52 -9.44
C PRO A 3 5.74 -12.82 -8.10
N ILE A 4 5.21 -11.61 -8.15
CA ILE A 4 4.78 -10.91 -6.94
C ILE A 4 3.47 -11.50 -6.44
N GLU A 5 3.34 -11.55 -5.13
CA GLU A 5 2.11 -11.93 -4.45
C GLU A 5 1.10 -10.76 -4.46
N LEU A 6 -0.19 -11.07 -4.54
CA LEU A 6 -1.30 -10.12 -4.37
C LEU A 6 -1.12 -9.20 -3.14
N THR A 7 -0.52 -9.70 -2.05
CA THR A 7 -0.24 -8.89 -0.85
C THR A 7 0.74 -7.74 -1.13
N PHE A 8 1.78 -7.95 -1.95
CA PHE A 8 2.70 -6.88 -2.34
C PHE A 8 2.01 -5.85 -3.22
N ALA A 9 1.21 -6.31 -4.19
CA ALA A 9 0.41 -5.42 -5.04
C ALA A 9 -0.56 -4.58 -4.20
N ALA A 10 -1.25 -5.19 -3.21
CA ALA A 10 -2.18 -4.49 -2.33
C ALA A 10 -1.50 -3.41 -1.48
N ILE A 11 -0.31 -3.70 -0.92
CA ILE A 11 0.45 -2.73 -0.13
C ILE A 11 0.94 -1.59 -1.02
N ALA A 12 1.57 -1.88 -2.16
CA ALA A 12 2.04 -0.85 -3.06
C ALA A 12 0.89 0.04 -3.55
N TYR A 13 -0.26 -0.56 -3.87
CA TYR A 13 -1.45 0.17 -4.25
C TYR A 13 -1.96 1.10 -3.15
N HIS A 14 -1.99 0.64 -1.89
CA HIS A 14 -2.38 1.47 -0.75
C HIS A 14 -1.48 2.70 -0.56
N PHE A 15 -0.16 2.49 -0.63
CA PHE A 15 0.79 3.60 -0.54
C PHE A 15 0.64 4.55 -1.74
N LEU A 16 0.33 4.02 -2.92
CA LEU A 16 0.09 4.81 -4.12
C LEU A 16 -1.19 5.64 -4.04
N THR A 17 -2.29 5.13 -3.47
CA THR A 17 -3.50 5.94 -3.23
C THR A 17 -3.22 7.06 -2.24
N LYS A 18 -2.48 6.79 -1.16
CA LYS A 18 -2.04 7.81 -0.18
C LYS A 18 -1.16 8.89 -0.81
N TYR A 19 -0.26 8.51 -1.73
CA TYR A 19 0.55 9.45 -2.51
C TYR A 19 -0.33 10.35 -3.41
N MET A 20 -1.40 9.79 -3.98
CA MET A 20 -2.33 10.50 -4.86
C MET A 20 -3.35 11.40 -4.13
N GLU A 21 -3.68 11.11 -2.86
CA GLU A 21 -4.56 11.92 -2.01
C GLU A 21 -4.02 13.34 -1.74
N LYS A 22 -2.80 13.66 -2.20
CA LYS A 22 -2.10 14.96 -2.05
C LYS A 22 -1.84 15.38 -0.59
N THR A 23 -2.27 14.59 0.39
CA THR A 23 -1.86 14.76 1.77
C THR A 23 -0.41 14.31 1.89
N GLY A 24 -0.05 13.12 1.38
CA GLY A 24 1.33 12.59 1.35
C GLY A 24 2.05 12.54 2.72
N GLU A 25 1.42 13.06 3.76
CA GLU A 25 1.87 13.13 5.13
C GLU A 25 2.11 11.71 5.63
N GLY A 26 3.27 11.51 6.24
CA GLY A 26 3.62 10.21 6.79
C GLY A 26 4.22 9.23 5.80
N LEU A 27 4.29 9.48 4.49
CA LEU A 27 4.85 8.47 3.56
C LEU A 27 6.36 8.27 3.71
N GLY A 28 7.12 9.23 4.21
CA GLY A 28 8.59 9.16 4.21
C GLY A 28 9.20 9.51 2.86
N GLU A 29 10.41 10.06 2.87
CA GLU A 29 11.07 10.62 1.68
C GLU A 29 11.37 9.54 0.63
N LYS A 30 11.94 8.41 1.06
CA LYS A 30 12.35 7.36 0.12
C LYS A 30 11.13 6.64 -0.46
N THR A 31 10.13 6.37 0.36
CA THR A 31 8.89 5.75 -0.10
C THR A 31 8.19 6.66 -1.12
N THR A 32 8.17 7.98 -0.88
CA THR A 32 7.64 8.98 -1.82
C THR A 32 8.39 8.95 -3.16
N GLU A 33 9.72 8.83 -3.15
CA GLU A 33 10.52 8.72 -4.37
C GLU A 33 10.16 7.47 -5.19
N GLN A 34 10.06 6.31 -4.53
CA GLN A 34 9.71 5.05 -5.20
C GLN A 34 8.27 5.04 -5.72
N LEU A 35 7.34 5.64 -4.98
CA LEU A 35 5.96 5.82 -5.43
C LEU A 35 5.88 6.73 -6.66
N GLY A 36 6.71 7.77 -6.73
CA GLY A 36 6.86 8.59 -7.93
C GLY A 36 7.30 7.78 -9.14
N LYS A 37 8.29 6.89 -9.00
CA LYS A 37 8.76 6.01 -10.07
C LYS A 37 7.68 5.02 -10.52
N LEU A 38 7.06 4.32 -9.57
CA LEU A 38 5.95 3.39 -9.82
C LEU A 38 4.80 4.10 -10.55
N TRP A 39 4.43 5.31 -10.11
CA TRP A 39 3.39 6.10 -10.75
C TRP A 39 3.73 6.47 -12.18
N GLN A 40 4.94 6.98 -12.44
CA GLN A 40 5.38 7.30 -13.81
C GLN A 40 5.38 6.05 -14.69
N ARG A 41 5.78 4.89 -14.17
CA ARG A 41 5.73 3.61 -14.89
C ARG A 41 4.30 3.25 -15.28
N ILE A 42 3.35 3.29 -14.34
CA ILE A 42 1.93 3.01 -14.60
C ILE A 42 1.35 3.98 -15.65
N LYS A 43 1.66 5.28 -15.55
CA LYS A 43 1.22 6.28 -16.54
C LYS A 43 1.80 6.05 -17.94
N GLY A 44 3.06 5.59 -18.01
CA GLY A 44 3.76 5.32 -19.27
C GLY A 44 3.27 4.07 -20.00
N MET A 45 2.53 3.18 -19.33
CA MET A 45 1.95 2.00 -19.97
C MET A 45 0.80 2.35 -20.92
N PRO A 46 0.53 1.51 -21.94
CA PRO A 46 -0.61 1.68 -22.84
C PRO A 46 -1.93 1.98 -22.12
N ALA A 47 -2.80 2.76 -22.76
CA ALA A 47 -4.04 3.25 -22.13
C ALA A 47 -4.97 2.11 -21.69
N ASP A 48 -4.94 0.99 -22.40
CA ASP A 48 -5.74 -0.22 -22.22
C ASP A 48 -5.11 -1.27 -21.29
N THR A 49 -3.91 -1.02 -20.75
CA THR A 49 -3.23 -1.96 -19.84
C THR A 49 -3.97 -2.14 -18.52
N PHE A 50 -4.62 -1.08 -18.04
CA PHE A 50 -5.25 -1.02 -16.72
C PHE A 50 -6.67 -0.48 -16.86
N GLY A 51 -7.65 -1.39 -16.82
CA GLY A 51 -9.06 -1.05 -16.92
C GLY A 51 -9.62 -0.48 -15.61
N ALA A 52 -9.21 -1.05 -14.49
CA ALA A 52 -9.61 -0.61 -13.16
C ALA A 52 -8.54 0.25 -12.48
N LEU A 53 -7.25 -0.11 -12.60
CA LEU A 53 -6.19 0.56 -11.81
C LEU A 53 -6.02 2.05 -12.16
N LYS A 54 -5.98 2.42 -13.45
CA LYS A 54 -5.81 3.83 -13.85
C LYS A 54 -6.99 4.70 -13.37
N PRO A 55 -8.27 4.34 -13.61
CA PRO A 55 -9.40 5.06 -13.03
C PRO A 55 -9.36 5.15 -11.50
N ALA A 56 -8.93 4.08 -10.83
CA ALA A 56 -8.84 4.03 -9.38
C ALA A 56 -7.77 4.94 -8.76
N LEU A 57 -6.80 5.38 -9.55
CA LEU A 57 -5.78 6.34 -9.14
C LEU A 57 -6.21 7.79 -9.40
N GLU A 58 -7.13 8.00 -10.34
CA GLU A 58 -7.75 9.30 -10.60
C GLU A 58 -8.90 9.60 -9.62
N ASN A 59 -9.57 8.56 -9.14
CA ASN A 59 -10.57 8.62 -8.09
C ASN A 59 -10.21 7.61 -6.99
N PRO A 60 -9.62 8.02 -5.86
CA PRO A 60 -9.25 7.08 -4.81
C PRO A 60 -10.53 6.40 -4.28
N PHE A 61 -10.49 5.07 -4.18
CA PHE A 61 -11.56 4.18 -3.67
C PHE A 61 -12.76 3.90 -4.61
N PRO A 62 -12.56 3.42 -5.86
CA PRO A 62 -13.70 2.92 -6.66
C PRO A 62 -14.23 1.58 -6.13
N GLU A 63 -15.46 1.22 -6.52
CA GLU A 63 -16.01 -0.14 -6.31
C GLU A 63 -15.07 -1.24 -6.82
N ASP A 64 -14.29 -0.95 -7.87
CA ASP A 64 -13.37 -1.89 -8.53
C ASP A 64 -11.99 -2.00 -7.87
N PHE A 65 -11.86 -1.66 -6.59
CA PHE A 65 -10.58 -1.62 -5.86
C PHE A 65 -9.84 -2.98 -5.87
N GLU A 66 -10.57 -4.07 -5.69
CA GLU A 66 -10.02 -5.42 -5.78
C GLU A 66 -9.49 -5.71 -7.19
N GLN A 67 -10.24 -5.31 -8.22
CA GLN A 67 -9.85 -5.49 -9.61
C GLN A 67 -8.59 -4.69 -9.93
N ALA A 68 -8.46 -3.47 -9.41
CA ALA A 68 -7.24 -2.65 -9.57
C ALA A 68 -5.99 -3.34 -8.98
N ILE A 69 -6.11 -3.95 -7.81
CA ILE A 69 -5.00 -4.69 -7.17
C ILE A 69 -4.65 -5.95 -7.98
N ARG A 70 -5.65 -6.69 -8.46
CA ARG A 70 -5.45 -7.88 -9.30
C ARG A 70 -4.83 -7.55 -10.64
N GLU A 71 -5.23 -6.44 -11.27
CA GLU A 71 -4.60 -5.95 -12.49
C GLU A 71 -3.14 -5.56 -12.23
N MET A 72 -2.86 -4.85 -11.14
CA MET A 72 -1.49 -4.51 -10.75
C MET A 72 -0.62 -5.77 -10.60
N GLU A 73 -1.10 -6.79 -9.89
CA GLU A 73 -0.42 -8.09 -9.76
C GLU A 73 -0.21 -8.77 -11.12
N ALA A 74 -1.27 -8.92 -11.91
CA ALA A 74 -1.23 -9.65 -13.17
C ALA A 74 -0.28 -9.01 -14.19
N VAL A 75 -0.31 -7.67 -14.31
CA VAL A 75 0.56 -6.93 -15.23
C VAL A 75 2.01 -6.95 -14.73
N ALA A 76 2.24 -6.81 -13.42
CA ALA A 76 3.58 -6.91 -12.85
C ALA A 76 4.21 -8.29 -13.07
N ASN A 77 3.43 -9.36 -12.96
CA ASN A 77 3.91 -10.71 -13.22
C ASN A 77 4.33 -10.95 -14.69
N GLN A 78 3.93 -10.07 -15.61
CA GLN A 78 4.33 -10.09 -17.01
C GLN A 78 5.35 -9.00 -17.36
N ASN A 79 5.58 -8.05 -16.46
CA ASN A 79 6.43 -6.89 -16.66
C ASN A 79 7.49 -6.81 -15.53
N PRO A 80 8.73 -7.28 -15.78
CA PRO A 80 9.80 -7.31 -14.78
C PRO A 80 10.12 -5.93 -14.19
N GLU A 81 9.99 -4.88 -15.00
CA GLU A 81 10.18 -3.52 -14.50
C GLU A 81 9.07 -3.20 -13.50
N LEU A 82 7.80 -3.30 -13.85
CA LEU A 82 6.70 -3.00 -12.91
C LEU A 82 6.77 -3.85 -11.63
N ASN A 83 7.14 -5.12 -11.78
CA ASN A 83 7.40 -6.03 -10.67
C ASN A 83 8.45 -5.45 -9.70
N GLN A 84 9.59 -4.99 -10.23
CA GLN A 84 10.64 -4.39 -9.40
C GLN A 84 10.17 -3.13 -8.69
N ASP A 85 9.45 -2.23 -9.38
CA ASP A 85 8.98 -0.98 -8.75
C ASP A 85 8.02 -1.27 -7.58
N ILE A 86 7.16 -2.29 -7.70
CA ILE A 86 6.28 -2.71 -6.61
C ILE A 86 7.09 -3.25 -5.43
N ILE A 87 8.10 -4.09 -5.70
CA ILE A 87 9.00 -4.61 -4.66
C ILE A 87 9.72 -3.45 -3.96
N ASP A 88 10.31 -2.53 -4.71
CA ASP A 88 11.08 -1.40 -4.20
C ASP A 88 10.22 -0.50 -3.29
N VAL A 89 8.98 -0.22 -3.69
CA VAL A 89 8.02 0.52 -2.85
C VAL A 89 7.78 -0.21 -1.53
N VAL A 90 7.47 -1.52 -1.57
CA VAL A 90 7.16 -2.28 -0.35
C VAL A 90 8.37 -2.43 0.57
N GLU A 91 9.56 -2.62 0.00
CA GLU A 91 10.79 -2.75 0.79
C GLU A 91 11.15 -1.44 1.48
N VAL A 92 11.11 -0.32 0.75
CA VAL A 92 11.40 1.00 1.32
C VAL A 92 10.33 1.40 2.33
N ALA A 93 9.05 1.15 2.06
CA ALA A 93 7.98 1.37 3.02
C ALA A 93 8.16 0.51 4.27
N ARG A 94 8.70 -0.70 4.16
CA ARG A 94 9.01 -1.56 5.32
C ARG A 94 10.18 -1.03 6.13
N GLU A 95 11.12 -0.31 5.51
CA GLU A 95 12.21 0.38 6.22
C GLU A 95 11.71 1.61 6.96
N GLU A 96 10.92 2.46 6.31
CA GLU A 96 10.43 3.73 6.87
C GLU A 96 9.23 3.54 7.81
N HIS A 97 8.40 2.50 7.58
CA HIS A 97 7.12 2.24 8.26
C HIS A 97 6.96 0.78 8.67
N SER A 98 8.00 0.18 9.27
CA SER A 98 8.08 -1.27 9.50
C SER A 98 6.85 -1.86 10.19
N GLU A 99 6.37 -1.25 11.27
CA GLU A 99 5.21 -1.75 12.01
C GLU A 99 3.91 -1.62 11.23
N TYR A 100 3.74 -0.51 10.52
CA TYR A 100 2.59 -0.27 9.67
C TYR A 100 2.49 -1.32 8.57
N VAL A 101 3.58 -1.56 7.83
CA VAL A 101 3.61 -2.56 6.76
C VAL A 101 3.39 -3.97 7.31
N LYS A 102 3.95 -4.30 8.48
CA LYS A 102 3.71 -5.60 9.14
C LYS A 102 2.24 -5.79 9.51
N ASN A 103 1.61 -4.78 10.10
CA ASN A 103 0.19 -4.83 10.48
C ASN A 103 -0.71 -4.94 9.24
N LEU A 104 -0.39 -4.20 8.18
CA LEU A 104 -1.09 -4.26 6.91
C LEU A 104 -1.00 -5.65 6.28
N GLN A 105 0.21 -6.24 6.25
CA GLN A 105 0.43 -7.62 5.80
C GLN A 105 -0.38 -8.62 6.62
N ALA A 106 -0.37 -8.52 7.95
CA ALA A 106 -1.10 -9.43 8.82
C ALA A 106 -2.62 -9.38 8.54
N LYS A 107 -3.19 -8.18 8.42
CA LYS A 107 -4.62 -8.00 8.12
C LYS A 107 -5.00 -8.52 6.74
N LEU A 108 -4.16 -8.30 5.72
CA LEU A 108 -4.38 -8.87 4.38
C LEU A 108 -4.33 -10.41 4.38
N GLN A 109 -3.44 -11.01 5.18
CA GLN A 109 -3.37 -12.48 5.33
C GLN A 109 -4.57 -13.05 6.10
N GLU A 110 -5.05 -12.33 7.11
CA GLU A 110 -6.27 -12.69 7.84
C GLU A 110 -7.48 -12.71 6.90
N MET A 111 -7.67 -11.65 6.09
CA MET A 111 -8.72 -11.57 5.08
C MET A 111 -8.65 -12.72 4.06
N LYS A 112 -7.44 -13.02 3.57
CA LYS A 112 -7.20 -14.16 2.67
C LYS A 112 -7.64 -15.48 3.31
N SER A 113 -7.46 -15.62 4.63
CA SER A 113 -7.84 -16.83 5.38
C SER A 113 -9.33 -16.91 5.71
N GLN A 114 -10.05 -15.78 5.76
CA GLN A 114 -11.46 -15.68 6.14
C GLN A 114 -12.45 -15.75 4.98
N GLY A 115 -11.99 -15.90 3.74
CA GLY A 115 -12.87 -16.04 2.57
C GLY A 115 -12.46 -15.21 1.36
N GLY A 116 -11.40 -14.41 1.46
CA GLY A 116 -10.81 -13.69 0.33
C GLY A 116 -10.59 -12.21 0.60
N VAL A 117 -9.88 -11.59 -0.34
CA VAL A 117 -9.55 -10.17 -0.34
C VAL A 117 -10.59 -9.48 -1.22
N THR A 118 -11.63 -8.88 -0.61
CA THR A 118 -12.72 -8.18 -1.32
C THR A 118 -12.47 -6.68 -1.37
N ALA A 119 -13.06 -6.00 -2.36
CA ALA A 119 -13.00 -4.54 -2.45
C ALA A 119 -13.48 -3.84 -1.18
N GLU A 120 -14.56 -4.34 -0.55
CA GLU A 120 -15.13 -3.80 0.68
C GLU A 120 -14.16 -3.90 1.87
N ASN A 121 -13.59 -5.07 2.10
CA ASN A 121 -12.70 -5.30 3.25
C ASN A 121 -11.37 -4.55 3.10
N ILE A 122 -10.83 -4.49 1.88
CA ILE A 122 -9.61 -3.72 1.60
C ILE A 122 -9.89 -2.22 1.78
N ASN A 123 -11.01 -1.73 1.24
CA ASN A 123 -11.37 -0.33 1.36
C ASN A 123 -11.53 0.08 2.83
N ALA A 124 -12.22 -0.73 3.65
CA ALA A 124 -12.35 -0.51 5.08
C ALA A 124 -10.98 -0.50 5.79
N LEU A 125 -10.10 -1.45 5.45
CA LEU A 125 -8.74 -1.50 5.97
C LEU A 125 -7.93 -0.24 5.66
N PHE A 126 -8.02 0.24 4.42
CA PHE A 126 -7.21 1.34 3.92
C PHE A 126 -7.71 2.70 4.41
N GLN A 127 -9.04 2.90 4.45
CA GLN A 127 -9.66 4.11 5.00
C GLN A 127 -9.43 4.25 6.51
N GLY A 128 -9.51 3.14 7.25
CA GLY A 128 -9.22 3.17 8.69
C GLY A 128 -7.73 3.34 8.99
N SER A 129 -6.84 3.15 8.01
CA SER A 129 -5.40 3.20 8.23
C SER A 129 -4.82 4.60 8.07
N THR A 130 -4.09 5.06 9.08
CA THR A 130 -3.28 6.28 9.01
C THR A 130 -1.80 5.92 9.04
N ILE A 131 -1.02 6.45 8.10
CA ILE A 131 0.43 6.38 8.14
C ILE A 131 0.89 7.53 9.01
N THR A 132 1.01 7.31 10.32
CA THR A 132 1.61 8.31 11.20
C THR A 132 3.13 8.25 11.03
N GLU A 133 3.77 9.39 10.79
CA GLU A 133 5.21 9.49 11.00
C GLU A 133 5.48 8.98 12.41
N SER A 134 6.26 7.91 12.50
CA SER A 134 6.79 7.48 13.78
C SER A 134 7.57 8.66 14.31
N SER A 135 6.98 9.45 15.22
CA SER A 135 7.74 10.41 15.99
C SER A 135 8.70 9.55 16.80
N ILE A 136 9.93 9.42 16.33
CA ILE A 136 11.03 8.99 17.19
C ILE A 136 11.14 10.13 18.21
N ASN A 137 10.38 10.02 19.29
CA ASN A 137 10.61 10.82 20.48
C ASN A 137 11.97 10.36 20.99
N ARG A 138 13.03 11.04 20.52
CA ARG A 138 14.38 10.92 21.04
C ARG A 138 14.40 11.58 22.41
N ASP A 139 13.66 11.02 23.36
CA ASP A 139 13.83 11.35 24.76
C ASP A 139 15.04 10.56 25.26
N LEU A 140 16.20 11.21 25.21
CA LEU A 140 17.53 10.65 25.47
C LEU A 140 17.76 10.25 26.94
N LYS A 141 16.71 9.93 27.72
CA LYS A 141 16.89 9.65 29.16
C LYS A 141 16.19 8.46 29.78
N GLU A 142 15.20 7.80 29.19
CA GLU A 142 14.62 6.60 29.82
C GLU A 142 14.27 5.55 28.77
N ASN A 143 14.82 4.34 28.92
CA ASN A 143 14.70 3.19 28.00
C ASN A 143 13.30 2.55 27.98
N ASN A 144 12.24 3.33 27.83
CA ASN A 144 10.90 2.84 27.52
C ASN A 144 10.49 3.37 26.15
N VAL A 145 10.79 2.58 25.11
CA VAL A 145 10.23 2.82 23.77
C VAL A 145 8.74 2.46 23.83
N VAL A 146 7.89 3.47 24.05
CA VAL A 146 6.46 3.35 23.78
C VAL A 146 6.32 3.53 22.28
N ILE A 147 6.29 2.42 21.54
CA ILE A 147 5.94 2.47 20.14
C ILE A 147 4.44 2.70 20.07
N GLN A 148 4.02 3.84 19.52
CA GLN A 148 2.62 4.05 19.21
C GLN A 148 2.32 3.19 17.98
N ASN A 149 1.60 2.09 18.20
CA ASN A 149 1.05 1.31 17.10
C ASN A 149 0.31 2.27 16.14
N PRO A 150 0.42 2.09 14.83
CA PRO A 150 -0.41 2.83 13.90
C PRO A 150 -1.88 2.59 14.24
N THR A 151 -2.62 3.67 14.46
CA THR A 151 -4.04 3.59 14.77
C THR A 151 -4.79 3.26 13.48
N PHE A 152 -5.41 2.08 13.45
CA PHE A 152 -6.44 1.76 12.47
C PHE A 152 -7.79 2.15 13.09
N GLU A 153 -8.25 3.38 12.86
CA GLU A 153 -9.56 3.82 13.34
C GLU A 153 -10.63 3.27 12.40
N GLY A 154 -11.15 2.11 12.76
CA GLY A 154 -12.27 1.47 12.10
C GLY A 154 -12.62 0.19 12.83
N ASP A 155 -13.68 0.21 13.64
CA ASP A 155 -14.31 -1.00 14.11
C ASP A 155 -14.81 -1.77 12.88
N VAL A 156 -14.02 -2.75 12.43
CA VAL A 156 -14.53 -3.78 11.53
C VAL A 156 -15.48 -4.62 12.38
N THR A 157 -16.75 -4.28 12.34
CA THR A 157 -17.79 -5.09 12.97
C THR A 157 -18.02 -6.28 12.07
N PHE A 158 -17.56 -7.46 12.49
CA PHE A 158 -17.78 -8.75 11.83
C PHE A 158 -19.24 -9.21 11.91
#